data_AF-A0A382SFI5-F1
#
_entry.id   AF-A0A382SFI5-F1
#
_cell.length_a   1.000
_cell.length_b   1.000
_cell.length_c   1.000
_cell.angle_alpha   90.00
_cell.angle_beta   90.00
_cell.angle_gamma   90.00
#
_symmetry.space_group_name_H-M   'P 1'
#
loop_
_entity.id
_entity.type
_entity.pdbx_description
1 polymer ?
#
loop_
_entity_poly.entity_id
_entity_poly.type
_entity_poly.pdbx_seq_one_letter_code
_entity_poly.pdbx_strand_id
1 'polypeptide(L)'
;VAASFLVYLIPEDTTMKITVSDFGEHLDITKERALMESSSIDESFKKLMENDMNQDEYIRIAEVSSSQILTLIIELKDSGATQEWTESYVNYIGALKKLNEMITETIVVANLMDSDDNSNSINEIIDKIHQLKTESLDLTKKSDAARP
;
A
#
# COMPACT_ATOMS: atom_id res chain seq x y z
N VAL A 1 17.69 7.27 -16.73
CA VAL A 1 18.52 7.83 -15.64
C VAL A 1 18.24 6.97 -14.42
N ALA A 2 19.24 6.34 -13.81
CA ALA A 2 19.05 5.61 -12.55
C ALA A 2 19.06 6.65 -11.43
N ALA A 3 17.95 6.76 -10.69
CA ALA A 3 17.80 7.64 -9.55
C ALA A 3 18.38 6.93 -8.30
N SER A 4 19.12 7.65 -7.47
CA SER A 4 19.90 7.10 -6.35
C SER A 4 19.82 8.06 -5.17
N PHE A 5 18.94 7.75 -4.23
CA PHE A 5 18.87 8.42 -2.94
C PHE A 5 19.65 7.63 -1.88
N LEU A 6 20.25 8.34 -0.92
CA LEU A 6 20.98 7.75 0.21
C LEU A 6 20.09 7.75 1.45
N VAL A 7 19.83 6.56 1.99
CA VAL A 7 19.18 6.38 3.31
C VAL A 7 20.25 6.08 4.35
N TYR A 8 20.42 6.99 5.31
CA TYR A 8 21.26 6.77 6.48
C TYR A 8 20.42 6.38 7.70
N LEU A 9 20.82 5.30 8.37
CA LEU A 9 20.31 4.91 9.70
C LEU A 9 21.33 5.36 10.76
N ILE A 10 20.99 6.38 11.55
CA ILE A 10 21.83 6.87 12.65
C ILE A 10 21.25 6.34 13.97
N PRO A 11 21.99 5.49 14.72
CA PRO A 11 21.55 5.06 16.04
C PRO A 11 21.93 6.11 17.09
N GLU A 12 21.01 7.04 17.37
CA GLU A 12 21.03 7.81 18.61
C GLU A 12 19.89 7.30 19.50
N ASP A 13 20.28 6.61 20.58
CA ASP A 13 19.41 6.18 21.68
C ASP A 13 18.15 5.41 21.26
N THR A 14 18.30 4.16 20.79
CA THR A 14 17.23 3.20 20.41
C THR A 14 16.23 3.61 19.33
N THR A 15 16.18 4.89 18.93
CA THR A 15 15.34 5.39 17.83
C THR A 15 16.16 5.47 16.55
N MET A 16 15.82 4.64 15.55
CA MET A 16 16.38 4.77 14.20
C MET A 16 15.83 6.06 13.57
N LYS A 17 16.73 6.97 13.17
CA LYS A 17 16.36 8.18 12.44
C LYS A 17 16.70 8.00 10.95
N ILE A 18 15.68 7.96 10.09
CA ILE A 18 15.83 7.98 8.63
C ILE A 18 16.06 9.44 8.23
N THR A 19 17.20 9.74 7.59
CA THR A 19 17.44 11.08 7.02
C THR A 19 17.24 11.04 5.52
N VAL A 20 16.20 11.73 5.04
CA VAL A 20 15.91 11.90 3.60
C VAL A 20 16.47 13.23 3.14
N SER A 21 17.23 13.22 2.04
CA SER A 21 17.83 14.42 1.44
C SER A 21 17.01 15.00 0.28
N ASP A 22 16.31 14.14 -0.47
CA ASP A 22 15.35 14.51 -1.51
C ASP A 22 13.99 13.89 -1.20
N PHE A 23 13.07 14.73 -0.74
CA PHE A 23 11.72 14.30 -0.36
C PHE A 23 10.84 13.98 -1.57
N GLY A 24 11.11 14.57 -2.74
CA GLY A 24 10.36 14.29 -3.96
C GLY A 24 10.74 12.93 -4.52
N GLU A 25 12.04 12.68 -4.67
CA GLU A 25 12.56 11.39 -5.14
C GLU A 25 12.19 10.26 -4.17
N HIS A 26 12.28 10.50 -2.86
CA HIS A 26 11.84 9.52 -1.86
C HIS A 26 10.37 9.13 -2.05
N LEU A 27 9.47 10.12 -2.22
CA LEU A 27 8.05 9.87 -2.44
C LEU A 27 7.78 9.13 -3.76
N ASP A 28 8.50 9.47 -4.83
CA ASP A 28 8.37 8.80 -6.13
C ASP A 28 8.78 7.33 -6.06
N ILE A 29 9.86 7.01 -5.35
CA ILE A 29 10.32 5.64 -5.17
C ILE A 29 9.38 4.85 -4.26
N THR A 30 8.80 5.49 -3.23
CA THR A 30 7.73 4.86 -2.44
C THR A 30 6.51 4.56 -3.32
N LYS A 31 6.17 5.44 -4.28
CA LYS A 31 5.10 5.21 -5.26
C LYS A 31 5.37 4.03 -6.18
N GLU A 32 6.58 3.91 -6.70
CA GLU A 32 6.98 2.77 -7.52
C GLU A 32 6.88 1.44 -6.74
N ARG A 33 7.37 1.41 -5.49
CA ARG A 33 7.28 0.22 -4.62
C ARG A 33 5.82 -0.14 -4.32
N ALA A 34 4.98 0.83 -3.98
CA ALA A 34 3.56 0.56 -3.71
C ALA A 34 2.81 0.08 -4.97
N LEU A 35 3.17 0.60 -6.16
CA LEU A 35 2.59 0.16 -7.42
C LEU A 35 2.97 -1.30 -7.74
N MET A 36 4.20 -1.70 -7.44
CA MET A 36 4.64 -3.09 -7.57
C MET A 36 3.78 -4.02 -6.69
N GLU A 37 3.56 -3.66 -5.43
CA GLU A 37 2.70 -4.43 -4.52
C GLU A 37 1.24 -4.44 -4.98
N SER A 38 0.68 -3.29 -5.37
CA SER A 38 -0.69 -3.22 -5.88
C SER A 38 -0.89 -4.07 -7.13
N SER A 39 0.10 -4.11 -8.03
CA SER A 39 0.03 -4.91 -9.26
C SER A 39 0.10 -6.41 -8.95
N SER A 40 0.97 -6.80 -8.01
CA SER A 40 1.05 -8.18 -7.51
C SER A 40 -0.28 -8.64 -6.90
N ILE A 41 -0.92 -7.78 -6.10
CA ILE A 41 -2.24 -8.04 -5.51
C ILE A 41 -3.33 -8.13 -6.57
N ASP A 42 -3.39 -7.18 -7.51
CA ASP A 42 -4.40 -7.19 -8.58
C ASP A 42 -4.29 -8.47 -9.42
N GLU A 43 -3.07 -8.89 -9.79
CA GLU A 43 -2.84 -10.10 -10.58
C GLU A 43 -3.18 -11.38 -9.80
N SER A 44 -2.72 -11.50 -8.56
CA SER A 44 -2.96 -12.68 -7.72
C SER A 44 -4.44 -12.81 -7.33
N PHE A 45 -5.12 -11.70 -7.02
CA PHE A 45 -6.53 -11.70 -6.69
C PHE A 45 -7.38 -12.09 -7.90
N LYS A 46 -7.02 -11.62 -9.10
CA LYS A 46 -7.65 -12.09 -10.33
C LYS A 46 -7.51 -13.60 -10.50
N LYS A 47 -6.31 -14.15 -10.34
CA LYS A 47 -6.07 -15.61 -10.44
C LYS A 47 -6.87 -16.39 -9.40
N LEU A 48 -7.00 -15.87 -8.18
CA LEU A 48 -7.86 -16.47 -7.15
C LEU A 48 -9.32 -16.53 -7.62
N MET A 49 -9.86 -15.41 -8.11
CA MET A 49 -11.26 -15.32 -8.56
C MET A 49 -11.55 -16.20 -9.80
N GLU A 50 -10.55 -16.43 -10.64
CA GLU A 50 -10.61 -17.33 -11.81
C GLU A 50 -10.35 -18.81 -11.44
N ASN A 51 -10.10 -19.10 -10.16
CA ASN A 51 -9.74 -20.43 -9.64
C ASN A 51 -8.42 -21.00 -10.23
N ASP A 52 -7.54 -20.11 -10.71
CA ASP A 52 -6.18 -20.38 -11.19
C ASP A 52 -5.13 -20.28 -10.06
N MET A 53 -5.54 -19.89 -8.86
CA MET A 53 -4.75 -19.82 -7.63
C MET A 53 -5.60 -20.26 -6.44
N ASN A 54 -5.03 -21.05 -5.53
CA ASN A 54 -5.73 -21.48 -4.30
C ASN A 54 -5.68 -20.36 -3.23
N GLN A 55 -6.61 -20.43 -2.27
CA GLN A 55 -6.78 -19.40 -1.25
C GLN A 55 -5.54 -19.24 -0.35
N ASP A 56 -4.94 -20.35 0.10
CA ASP A 56 -3.76 -20.31 0.97
C ASP A 56 -2.56 -19.63 0.30
N GLU A 57 -2.36 -19.88 -1.00
CA GLU A 57 -1.33 -19.23 -1.80
C GLU A 57 -1.60 -17.74 -1.97
N TYR A 58 -2.84 -17.38 -2.28
CA TYR A 58 -3.24 -15.98 -2.35
C TYR A 58 -3.03 -15.24 -1.03
N ILE A 59 -3.48 -15.82 0.10
CA ILE A 59 -3.40 -15.21 1.43
C ILE A 59 -1.93 -14.93 1.79
N ARG A 60 -1.01 -15.87 1.53
CA ARG A 60 0.43 -15.64 1.77
C ARG A 60 0.99 -14.47 0.98
N ILE A 61 0.61 -14.33 -0.30
CA ILE A 61 1.03 -13.19 -1.13
C ILE A 61 0.47 -11.89 -0.55
N ALA A 62 -0.81 -11.88 -0.19
CA ALA A 62 -1.49 -10.71 0.33
C ALA A 62 -0.91 -10.24 1.69
N GLU A 63 -0.57 -11.15 2.60
CA GLU A 63 0.06 -10.84 3.87
C GLU A 63 1.46 -10.23 3.72
N VAL A 64 2.24 -10.73 2.75
CA VAL A 64 3.58 -10.20 2.43
C VAL A 64 3.45 -8.78 1.88
N SER A 65 2.58 -8.56 0.88
CA SER A 65 2.35 -7.22 0.33
C SER A 65 1.80 -6.24 1.37
N SER A 66 0.88 -6.67 2.24
CA SER A 66 0.38 -5.86 3.37
C SER A 66 1.52 -5.41 4.28
N SER A 67 2.42 -6.33 4.64
CA SER A 67 3.60 -6.02 5.45
C SER A 67 4.55 -5.02 4.77
N GLN A 68 4.72 -5.13 3.44
CA GLN A 68 5.52 -4.19 2.66
C GLN A 68 4.87 -2.81 2.60
N ILE A 69 3.55 -2.71 2.40
CA ILE A 69 2.82 -1.43 2.44
C ILE A 69 2.94 -0.77 3.82
N LEU A 70 2.81 -1.54 4.90
CA LEU A 70 3.03 -1.03 6.26
C LEU A 70 4.45 -0.48 6.46
N THR A 71 5.45 -1.14 5.88
CA THR A 71 6.84 -0.68 5.91
C THR A 71 6.98 0.67 5.21
N LEU A 72 6.39 0.84 4.02
CA LEU A 72 6.38 2.13 3.31
C LEU A 72 5.73 3.24 4.15
N ILE A 73 4.62 2.95 4.84
CA ILE A 73 3.95 3.92 5.73
C ILE A 73 4.90 4.39 6.84
N ILE A 74 5.66 3.47 7.45
CA ILE A 74 6.62 3.79 8.50
C ILE A 74 7.78 4.64 7.93
N GLU A 75 8.34 4.23 6.79
CA GLU A 75 9.42 4.98 6.11
C GLU A 75 9.00 6.45 5.83
N LEU A 76 7.78 6.65 5.30
CA LEU A 76 7.24 7.99 5.06
C LEU A 76 7.04 8.78 6.35
N LYS A 77 6.48 8.15 7.38
CA LYS A 77 6.17 8.81 8.67
C LYS A 77 7.45 9.25 9.39
N ASP A 78 8.49 8.43 9.35
CA ASP A 78 9.73 8.63 10.10
C ASP A 78 10.81 9.35 9.26
N SER A 79 10.49 9.73 8.02
CA SER A 79 11.40 10.42 7.07
C SER A 79 11.81 11.83 7.48
N GLY A 80 11.09 12.45 8.42
CA GLY A 80 11.33 13.83 8.82
C GLY A 80 10.96 14.86 7.75
N ALA A 81 9.91 14.60 6.97
CA ALA A 81 9.38 15.51 5.95
C ALA A 81 9.29 16.97 6.45
N THR A 82 9.78 17.90 5.63
CA THR A 82 9.69 19.34 5.93
C THR A 82 8.25 19.82 5.83
N GLN A 83 7.97 20.99 6.43
CA GLN A 83 6.62 21.56 6.46
C GLN A 83 5.99 21.71 5.06
N GLU A 84 6.80 22.03 4.04
CA GLU A 84 6.37 22.17 2.65
C GLU A 84 5.91 20.84 2.06
N TRP A 85 6.54 19.72 2.43
CA TRP A 85 6.20 18.38 1.93
C TRP A 85 5.14 17.65 2.76
N THR A 86 4.86 18.11 4.00
CA THR A 86 3.97 17.44 4.95
C THR A 86 2.61 17.07 4.36
N GLU A 87 1.96 17.98 3.62
CA GLU A 87 0.63 17.69 3.04
C GLU A 87 0.70 16.58 1.98
N SER A 88 1.73 16.61 1.12
CA SER A 88 1.95 15.56 0.12
C SER A 88 2.17 14.19 0.77
N TYR A 89 3.01 14.12 1.81
CA TYR A 89 3.27 12.88 2.56
C TYR A 89 2.04 12.37 3.30
N VAL A 90 1.30 13.26 3.98
CA VAL A 90 0.09 12.87 4.74
C VAL A 90 -0.97 12.29 3.80
N ASN A 91 -1.19 12.91 2.64
CA ASN A 91 -2.12 12.39 1.64
C ASN A 91 -1.66 11.02 1.13
N TYR A 92 -0.36 10.83 0.84
CA TYR A 92 0.13 9.55 0.33
C TYR A 92 0.14 8.43 1.38
N ILE A 93 0.47 8.74 2.64
CA ILE A 93 0.28 7.80 3.77
C ILE A 93 -1.19 7.38 3.87
N GLY A 94 -2.12 8.32 3.66
CA GLY A 94 -3.56 8.00 3.57
C GLY A 94 -3.86 7.03 2.43
N ALA A 95 -3.29 7.24 1.24
CA ALA A 95 -3.46 6.36 0.10
C ALA A 95 -2.96 4.93 0.39
N LEU A 96 -1.78 4.81 1.02
CA LEU A 96 -1.21 3.52 1.41
C LEU A 96 -2.05 2.79 2.46
N LYS A 97 -2.63 3.52 3.43
CA LYS A 97 -3.57 2.92 4.40
C LYS A 97 -4.80 2.33 3.70
N LYS A 98 -5.36 3.05 2.73
CA LYS A 98 -6.49 2.56 1.93
C LYS A 98 -6.13 1.37 1.05
N LEU A 99 -4.93 1.36 0.49
CA LEU A 99 -4.41 0.19 -0.21
C LEU A 99 -4.28 -1.02 0.74
N ASN A 100 -3.77 -0.82 1.95
CA ASN A 100 -3.64 -1.89 2.94
C ASN A 100 -4.99 -2.43 3.44
N GLU A 101 -5.96 -1.53 3.64
CA GLU A 101 -7.36 -1.91 3.92
C GLU A 101 -7.91 -2.77 2.78
N MET A 102 -7.72 -2.36 1.52
CA MET A 102 -8.15 -3.12 0.35
C MET A 102 -7.55 -4.53 0.31
N ILE A 103 -6.23 -4.68 0.55
CA ILE A 103 -5.55 -5.98 0.65
C ILE A 103 -6.13 -6.86 1.77
N THR A 104 -6.53 -6.23 2.88
CA THR A 104 -7.15 -6.98 3.99
C THR A 104 -8.53 -7.50 3.60
N GLU A 105 -9.34 -6.70 2.89
CA GLU A 105 -10.65 -7.14 2.39
C GLU A 105 -10.54 -8.28 1.38
N THR A 106 -9.53 -8.28 0.51
CA THR A 106 -9.33 -9.39 -0.43
C THR A 106 -8.92 -10.70 0.26
N ILE A 107 -8.21 -10.63 1.39
CA ILE A 107 -7.97 -11.80 2.27
C ILE A 107 -9.30 -12.31 2.87
N VAL A 108 -10.20 -11.41 3.26
CA VAL A 108 -11.53 -11.81 3.74
C VAL A 108 -12.30 -12.54 2.65
N VAL A 109 -12.28 -12.06 1.40
CA VAL A 109 -12.88 -12.76 0.26
C VAL A 109 -12.32 -14.19 0.14
N ALA A 110 -11.00 -14.34 0.13
CA ALA A 110 -10.35 -15.66 0.01
C ALA A 110 -10.80 -16.64 1.10
N ASN A 111 -10.91 -16.18 2.34
CA ASN A 111 -11.38 -17.00 3.47
C ASN A 111 -12.87 -17.38 3.37
N LEU A 112 -13.70 -16.56 2.71
CA LEU A 112 -15.13 -16.82 2.57
C LEU A 112 -15.48 -17.75 1.40
N MET A 113 -14.54 -17.99 0.47
CA MET A 113 -14.75 -18.83 -0.72
C MET A 113 -15.00 -20.32 -0.40
N ASP A 114 -14.69 -20.77 0.81
CA ASP A 114 -14.95 -22.16 1.26
C ASP A 114 -16.43 -22.47 1.53
N SER A 115 -17.32 -21.47 1.51
CA SER A 115 -18.74 -21.65 1.87
C SER A 115 -19.69 -21.18 0.77
N ASP A 116 -20.48 -22.11 0.22
CA ASP A 116 -21.47 -21.86 -0.84
C ASP A 116 -22.55 -20.82 -0.46
N ASP A 117 -22.75 -20.54 0.83
CA ASP A 117 -23.77 -19.60 1.35
C ASP A 117 -23.28 -18.13 1.44
N ASN A 118 -22.01 -17.86 1.11
CA ASN A 118 -21.39 -16.53 1.31
C ASN A 118 -21.45 -15.59 0.10
N SER A 119 -22.10 -15.98 -1.00
CA SER A 119 -22.05 -15.23 -2.27
C SER A 119 -22.48 -13.77 -2.14
N ASN A 120 -23.55 -13.48 -1.38
CA ASN A 120 -23.99 -12.10 -1.13
C ASN A 120 -22.97 -11.30 -0.32
N SER A 121 -22.39 -11.91 0.73
CA SER A 121 -21.35 -11.28 1.56
C SER A 121 -20.08 -10.97 0.75
N ILE A 122 -19.70 -11.86 -0.16
CA ILE A 122 -18.54 -11.64 -1.06
C ILE A 122 -18.77 -10.43 -1.96
N ASN A 123 -19.96 -10.30 -2.58
CA ASN A 123 -20.26 -9.17 -3.46
C ASN A 123 -20.18 -7.81 -2.73
N GLU A 124 -20.69 -7.73 -1.49
CA GLU A 124 -20.58 -6.51 -0.67
C GLU A 124 -19.11 -6.15 -0.36
N ILE A 125 -18.26 -7.15 -0.12
CA ILE A 125 -16.82 -6.94 0.12
C ILE A 125 -16.12 -6.50 -1.18
N ILE A 126 -16.51 -7.04 -2.34
CA ILE A 126 -15.99 -6.59 -3.65
C ILE A 126 -16.33 -5.11 -3.89
N ASP A 127 -17.56 -4.68 -3.61
CA ASP A 127 -17.93 -3.26 -3.72
C ASP A 127 -17.06 -2.37 -2.79
N LYS A 128 -16.80 -2.84 -1.57
CA LYS A 128 -15.90 -2.17 -0.63
C LYS A 128 -14.45 -2.11 -1.15
N ILE A 129 -13.93 -3.18 -1.75
CA ILE A 129 -12.61 -3.21 -2.39
C ILE A 129 -12.52 -2.12 -3.49
N HIS A 130 -13.54 -2.00 -4.32
CA HIS A 130 -13.59 -0.98 -5.39
C HIS A 130 -13.64 0.44 -4.82
N GLN A 131 -14.39 0.66 -3.75
CA GLN A 131 -14.43 1.93 -3.03
C GLN A 131 -13.05 2.28 -2.47
N LEU A 132 -12.40 1.37 -1.76
CA LEU A 132 -11.07 1.58 -1.15
C LEU A 132 -10.01 1.89 -2.21
N LYS A 133 -10.04 1.21 -3.36
CA LYS A 133 -9.17 1.49 -4.51
C LYS A 133 -9.36 2.92 -5.04
N THR A 134 -10.62 3.37 -5.12
CA THR A 134 -10.95 4.74 -5.54
C THR A 134 -10.45 5.78 -4.53
N GLU A 135 -10.69 5.56 -3.24
CA GLU A 135 -10.21 6.43 -2.16
C GLU A 135 -8.68 6.54 -2.14
N SER A 136 -7.98 5.41 -2.31
CA SER A 136 -6.52 5.36 -2.41
C SER A 136 -6.00 6.18 -3.59
N LEU A 137 -6.63 6.04 -4.76
CA LEU A 137 -6.26 6.78 -5.96
C LEU A 137 -6.47 8.29 -5.79
N ASP A 138 -7.59 8.71 -5.19
CA ASP A 138 -7.87 10.13 -4.97
C ASP A 138 -6.92 10.78 -3.97
N LEU A 139 -6.52 10.04 -2.93
CA LEU A 139 -5.47 10.47 -2.00
C LEU A 139 -4.10 10.56 -2.68
N THR A 140 -3.79 9.65 -3.62
CA THR A 140 -2.58 9.72 -4.43
C THR A 140 -2.55 11.00 -5.26
N LYS A 141 -3.65 11.34 -5.95
CA LYS A 141 -3.77 12.60 -6.71
C LYS A 141 -3.61 13.83 -5.82
N LYS A 142 -4.21 13.82 -4.61
CA LYS A 142 -4.03 14.90 -3.63
C LYS A 142 -2.59 15.04 -3.18
N SER A 143 -1.88 13.93 -2.98
CA SER A 143 -0.44 13.94 -2.70
C SER A 143 0.35 14.61 -3.81
N ASP A 144 0.07 14.27 -5.07
CA ASP A 144 0.77 14.86 -6.22
C ASP A 144 0.49 16.34 -6.39
N ALA A 145 -0.75 16.78 -6.15
CA ALA A 145 -1.14 18.18 -6.21
C ALA A 145 -0.56 19.03 -5.08
N ALA A 146 -0.19 18.42 -3.96
CA ALA A 146 0.36 19.08 -2.78
C ALA A 146 1.90 19.06 -2.72
N ARG A 147 2.58 18.66 -3.79
CA ARG A 147 4.04 18.77 -3.88
C ARG A 147 4.44 20.26 -3.98
N PRO A 148 5.53 20.70 -3.32
CA PRO A 148 6.07 22.06 -3.45
C PRO A 148 6.50 22.46 -4.86
#